data_AF-A0A317ZAV5-F1
#
_entry.id   AF-A0A317ZAV5-F1
#
_cell.length_a   1.000
_cell.length_b   1.000
_cell.length_c   1.000
_cell.angle_alpha   90.00
_cell.angle_beta   90.00
_cell.angle_gamma   90.00
#
_symmetry.space_group_name_H-M   'P 1'
#
loop_
_entity.id
_entity.type
_entity.pdbx_description
1 polymer ?
#
loop_
_entity_poly.entity_id
_entity_poly.type
_entity_poly.pdbx_seq_one_letter_code
_entity_poly.pdbx_strand_id
1 'polypeptide(L)'
;GLGQSILLKGYNSEGHDSGHLDYANIGQRIGGVKDFKTLLQKGADYGARFGLHVNASETYPESQAFNPALLRKDANGNYMYGWNWLDQGFNIDADYDLIHGRKERFEALKQIVGDDLDFIYVDVWGNGQSGDNTAWPSHQLAKEINDLGWRVGVEWGHGMEYDSTFQHWAADLTYGSYQNKGINSEVARFLRNHQKDSWVGNYPKYSGAADFPLLGGYDMKDFEGWQGRNDYSAYIKNIFNVDVPTKFLQHYKVMRIVDGEPVKMTANGQTIDWTPEMQVDLQNEAGDQVTVKRKSNDYENDIDNYRSRTIELNGRTVLDGDSYLLPWNWDANGQPLTGDNEKLYHWNKKGG
;
A
#
# COMPACT_ATOMS: atom_id res chain seq x y z
N GLY A 1 -18.70 2.63 -9.15
CA GLY A 1 -18.15 2.06 -7.91
C GLY A 1 -17.05 1.09 -8.22
N LEU A 2 -15.82 1.59 -8.36
CA LEU A 2 -14.65 0.76 -8.06
C LEU A 2 -14.54 0.69 -6.53
N GLY A 3 -13.88 -0.34 -5.99
CA GLY A 3 -13.58 -0.42 -4.56
C GLY A 3 -12.63 0.69 -4.11
N GLN A 4 -12.65 1.02 -2.82
CA GLN A 4 -11.80 2.06 -2.21
C GLN A 4 -11.13 1.51 -0.95
N SER A 5 -9.91 1.96 -0.65
CA SER A 5 -9.20 1.66 0.60
C SER A 5 -8.72 2.98 1.21
N ILE A 6 -9.42 3.47 2.23
CA ILE A 6 -9.26 4.80 2.82
C ILE A 6 -8.51 4.66 4.15
N LEU A 7 -7.33 5.29 4.25
CA LEU A 7 -6.54 5.32 5.48
C LEU A 7 -6.88 6.57 6.30
N LEU A 8 -7.46 6.37 7.48
CA LEU A 8 -7.80 7.43 8.42
C LEU A 8 -6.59 7.78 9.30
N LYS A 9 -5.73 8.65 8.76
CA LYS A 9 -4.56 9.20 9.46
C LYS A 9 -5.00 10.33 10.39
N GLY A 10 -4.96 10.08 11.69
CA GLY A 10 -5.49 10.99 12.73
C GLY A 10 -6.93 10.72 13.15
N TYR A 11 -7.35 9.45 13.14
CA TYR A 11 -8.69 9.03 13.57
C TYR A 11 -8.91 9.15 15.09
N ASN A 12 -7.83 9.18 15.88
CA ASN A 12 -7.84 9.14 17.33
C ASN A 12 -7.32 10.46 17.94
N SER A 13 -7.64 10.69 19.21
CA SER A 13 -7.18 11.85 20.00
C SER A 13 -7.48 13.21 19.29
N GLU A 14 -6.50 14.10 19.23
CA GLU A 14 -6.56 15.41 18.56
C GLU A 14 -6.27 15.35 17.05
N GLY A 15 -5.81 14.21 16.53
CA GLY A 15 -5.42 14.05 15.13
C GLY A 15 -4.16 13.20 14.95
N HIS A 16 -3.51 13.34 13.79
CA HIS A 16 -2.27 12.63 13.48
C HIS A 16 -1.16 13.09 14.43
N ASP A 17 -0.40 12.12 14.97
CA ASP A 17 0.69 12.35 15.92
C ASP A 17 0.22 13.00 17.23
N SER A 18 -0.90 12.49 17.75
CA SER A 18 -1.43 12.81 19.06
C SER A 18 -2.02 11.56 19.71
N GLY A 19 -1.78 11.37 21.01
CA GLY A 19 -2.35 10.25 21.77
C GLY A 19 -1.98 8.85 21.25
N HIS A 20 -0.79 8.68 20.66
CA HIS A 20 -0.32 7.37 20.19
C HIS A 20 -0.39 6.29 21.29
N LEU A 21 -0.51 5.04 20.86
CA LEU A 21 -0.83 3.83 21.66
C LEU A 21 -2.28 3.72 22.17
N ASP A 22 -3.00 4.83 22.36
CA ASP A 22 -4.39 4.81 22.82
C ASP A 22 -5.36 4.59 21.65
N TYR A 23 -5.31 3.39 21.07
CA TYR A 23 -6.02 3.04 19.83
C TYR A 23 -7.55 3.19 19.94
N ALA A 24 -8.11 3.03 21.14
CA ALA A 24 -9.55 3.11 21.34
C ALA A 24 -10.08 4.56 21.50
N ASN A 25 -9.19 5.56 21.63
CA ASN A 25 -9.56 6.95 21.86
C ASN A 25 -9.96 7.67 20.57
N ILE A 26 -11.11 7.30 20.00
CA ILE A 26 -11.65 7.91 18.78
C ILE A 26 -11.85 9.43 18.98
N GLY A 27 -11.36 10.22 18.01
CA GLY A 27 -11.31 11.68 18.11
C GLY A 27 -12.70 12.30 18.28
N GLN A 28 -12.89 13.03 19.38
CA GLN A 28 -14.21 13.61 19.70
C GLN A 28 -14.57 14.78 18.78
N ARG A 29 -13.59 15.59 18.37
CA ARG A 29 -13.79 16.78 17.51
C ARG A 29 -14.17 16.44 16.07
N ILE A 30 -13.91 15.20 15.64
CA ILE A 30 -14.28 14.69 14.30
C ILE A 30 -15.57 13.86 14.33
N GLY A 31 -16.36 13.95 15.42
CA GLY A 31 -17.68 13.29 15.55
C GLY A 31 -17.69 12.07 16.48
N GLY A 32 -16.52 11.66 17.00
CA GLY A 32 -16.39 10.59 17.97
C GLY A 32 -16.89 9.23 17.44
N VAL A 33 -17.14 8.30 18.37
CA VAL A 33 -17.49 6.91 18.07
C VAL A 33 -18.74 6.78 17.20
N LYS A 34 -19.75 7.63 17.39
CA LYS A 34 -21.02 7.54 16.66
C LYS A 34 -20.82 7.77 15.17
N ASP A 35 -20.16 8.87 14.81
CA ASP A 35 -19.97 9.23 13.41
C ASP A 35 -18.93 8.33 12.76
N PHE A 36 -17.91 7.91 13.53
CA PHE A 36 -16.93 6.94 13.09
C PHE A 36 -17.57 5.60 12.68
N LYS A 37 -18.43 5.01 13.51
CA LYS A 37 -19.15 3.78 13.15
C LYS A 37 -20.09 3.99 11.96
N THR A 38 -20.74 5.14 11.89
CA THR A 38 -21.60 5.49 10.75
C THR A 38 -20.80 5.54 9.45
N LEU A 39 -19.60 6.13 9.47
CA LEU A 39 -18.68 6.17 8.33
C LEU A 39 -18.31 4.77 7.84
N LEU A 40 -17.85 3.90 8.75
CA LEU A 40 -17.45 2.52 8.41
C LEU A 40 -18.61 1.77 7.74
N GLN A 41 -19.80 1.82 8.35
CA GLN A 41 -20.99 1.11 7.88
C GLN A 41 -21.50 1.66 6.54
N LYS A 42 -21.57 2.99 6.40
CA LYS A 42 -22.10 3.61 5.17
C LYS A 42 -21.13 3.58 4.02
N GLY A 43 -19.83 3.65 4.26
CA GLY A 43 -18.85 3.52 3.18
C GLY A 43 -18.83 2.11 2.57
N ALA A 44 -19.15 1.07 3.35
CA ALA A 44 -19.25 -0.30 2.85
C ALA A 44 -20.30 -0.45 1.72
N ASP A 45 -21.39 0.33 1.75
CA ASP A 45 -22.41 0.37 0.68
C ASP A 45 -21.80 0.80 -0.68
N TYR A 46 -20.66 1.49 -0.67
CA TYR A 46 -19.91 1.94 -1.85
C TYR A 46 -18.65 1.11 -2.13
N GLY A 47 -18.46 0.00 -1.42
CA GLY A 47 -17.23 -0.81 -1.47
C GLY A 47 -16.01 -0.08 -0.93
N ALA A 48 -16.19 0.89 -0.03
CA ALA A 48 -15.10 1.53 0.68
C ALA A 48 -14.70 0.69 1.90
N ARG A 49 -13.40 0.38 1.98
CA ARG A 49 -12.73 -0.23 3.13
C ARG A 49 -11.98 0.87 3.86
N PHE A 50 -12.11 0.92 5.18
CA PHE A 50 -11.38 1.87 6.00
C PHE A 50 -10.32 1.16 6.82
N GLY A 51 -9.19 1.83 6.98
CA GLY A 51 -8.15 1.41 7.89
C GLY A 51 -7.61 2.56 8.71
N LEU A 52 -6.96 2.22 9.82
CA LEU A 52 -6.55 3.19 10.82
C LEU A 52 -5.04 3.26 10.88
N HIS A 53 -4.52 4.48 10.88
CA HIS A 53 -3.12 4.72 11.17
C HIS A 53 -2.88 4.60 12.67
N VAL A 54 -2.00 3.69 13.06
CA VAL A 54 -1.55 3.54 14.44
C VAL A 54 -0.03 3.61 14.51
N ASN A 55 0.49 3.94 15.68
CA ASN A 55 1.90 3.85 16.01
C ASN A 55 2.07 2.82 17.14
N ALA A 56 3.08 1.97 17.03
CA ALA A 56 3.48 0.99 18.05
C ALA A 56 4.97 1.12 18.40
N SER A 57 5.50 2.33 18.22
CA SER A 57 6.93 2.64 18.35
C SER A 57 7.22 3.87 19.20
N GLU A 58 6.27 4.80 19.32
CA GLU A 58 6.36 5.97 20.17
C GLU A 58 5.01 6.36 20.79
N THR A 59 5.08 7.21 21.81
CA THR A 59 3.92 7.75 22.52
C THR A 59 4.19 9.17 23.00
N TYR A 60 3.12 9.88 23.37
CA TYR A 60 3.18 11.22 23.95
C TYR A 60 2.60 11.24 25.37
N PRO A 61 3.01 12.21 26.23
CA PRO A 61 2.51 12.32 27.59
C PRO A 61 0.98 12.45 27.70
N GLU A 62 0.26 12.95 26.68
CA GLU A 62 -1.20 13.04 26.75
C GLU A 62 -1.93 11.70 26.58
N SER A 63 -1.25 10.65 26.10
CA SER A 63 -1.82 9.32 25.91
C SER A 63 -2.15 8.65 27.25
N GLN A 64 -3.33 8.04 27.35
CA GLN A 64 -3.69 7.24 28.55
C GLN A 64 -2.80 6.00 28.71
N ALA A 65 -2.18 5.53 27.62
CA ALA A 65 -1.23 4.42 27.64
C ALA A 65 0.20 4.87 28.01
N PHE A 66 0.45 6.18 28.19
CA PHE A 66 1.77 6.67 28.58
C PHE A 66 2.15 6.15 29.98
N ASN A 67 3.22 5.37 30.03
CA ASN A 67 3.73 4.78 31.25
C ASN A 67 5.27 4.85 31.25
N PRO A 68 5.92 5.46 32.25
CA PRO A 68 7.39 5.52 32.33
C PRO A 68 8.11 4.17 32.24
N ALA A 69 7.44 3.06 32.61
CA ALA A 69 7.99 1.70 32.48
C ALA A 69 8.01 1.18 31.04
N LEU A 70 7.11 1.68 30.19
CA LEU A 70 7.00 1.34 28.77
C LEU A 70 8.01 2.12 27.92
N LEU A 71 8.54 3.24 28.41
CA LEU A 71 9.42 4.12 27.64
C LEU A 71 10.81 3.51 27.50
N ARG A 72 11.30 3.49 26.27
CA ARG A 72 12.63 3.01 25.94
C ARG A 72 13.69 3.91 26.55
N LYS A 73 14.72 3.30 27.13
CA LYS A 73 15.88 3.98 27.69
C LYS A 73 17.17 3.48 27.05
N ASP A 74 18.15 4.37 26.96
CA ASP A 74 19.51 4.00 26.60
C ASP A 74 20.22 3.25 27.74
N ALA A 75 21.44 2.77 27.50
CA ALA A 75 22.23 2.05 28.51
C ALA A 75 22.56 2.87 29.77
N ASN A 76 22.43 4.20 29.72
CA ASN A 76 22.66 5.10 30.85
C ASN A 76 21.36 5.43 31.60
N GLY A 77 20.21 4.90 31.15
CA GLY A 77 18.91 5.15 31.73
C GLY A 77 18.22 6.44 31.23
N ASN A 78 18.76 7.12 30.22
CA ASN A 78 18.10 8.27 29.62
C ASN A 78 16.99 7.83 28.67
N TYR A 79 15.90 8.57 28.62
CA TYR A 79 14.84 8.31 27.65
C TYR A 79 15.33 8.46 26.22
N MET A 80 14.92 7.53 25.36
CA MET A 80 15.11 7.64 23.93
C MET A 80 13.96 8.46 23.35
N TYR A 81 14.22 9.72 23.04
CA TYR A 81 13.23 10.61 22.47
C TYR A 81 12.88 10.23 21.02
N GLY A 82 11.59 10.39 20.69
CA GLY A 82 11.04 10.21 19.36
C GLY A 82 10.85 11.55 18.65
N TRP A 83 9.84 11.61 17.78
CA TRP A 83 9.56 12.79 16.99
C TRP A 83 9.01 13.94 17.85
N ASN A 84 9.49 15.17 17.60
CA ASN A 84 8.99 16.38 18.26
C ASN A 84 8.30 17.28 17.23
N TRP A 85 6.98 17.44 17.37
CA TRP A 85 6.18 18.25 16.45
C TRP A 85 5.13 19.09 17.16
N LEU A 86 4.01 18.48 17.60
CA LEU A 86 3.05 19.10 18.50
C LEU A 86 3.58 19.07 19.93
N ASP A 87 3.98 17.86 20.35
CA ASP A 87 4.61 17.57 21.63
C ASP A 87 5.85 16.70 21.41
N GLN A 88 6.69 16.61 22.44
CA GLN A 88 7.87 15.72 22.42
C GLN A 88 7.43 14.27 22.58
N GLY A 89 7.63 13.46 21.53
CA GLY A 89 7.43 12.01 21.57
C GLY A 89 8.51 11.26 22.34
N PHE A 90 8.13 10.14 22.91
CA PHE A 90 9.01 9.19 23.59
C PHE A 90 8.92 7.83 22.90
N ASN A 91 10.05 7.24 22.55
CA ASN A 91 10.08 5.89 22.00
C ASN A 91 9.66 4.90 23.08
N ILE A 92 8.97 3.85 22.68
CA ILE A 92 8.60 2.76 23.59
C ILE A 92 9.51 1.55 23.42
N ASP A 93 9.57 0.71 24.44
CA ASP A 93 10.18 -0.62 24.35
C ASP A 93 9.11 -1.61 23.85
N ALA A 94 9.20 -2.01 22.58
CA ALA A 94 8.21 -2.86 21.95
C ALA A 94 8.19 -4.30 22.49
N ASP A 95 9.31 -4.79 23.01
CA ASP A 95 9.39 -6.11 23.65
C ASP A 95 8.69 -6.08 25.00
N TYR A 96 8.89 -5.00 25.77
CA TYR A 96 8.11 -4.75 26.98
C TYR A 96 6.62 -4.64 26.65
N ASP A 97 6.24 -3.86 25.64
CA ASP A 97 4.84 -3.62 25.27
C ASP A 97 4.10 -4.91 24.87
N LEU A 98 4.77 -5.78 24.10
CA LEU A 98 4.24 -7.08 23.66
C LEU A 98 3.67 -7.92 24.81
N ILE A 99 4.31 -7.89 25.98
CA ILE A 99 3.90 -8.67 27.16
C ILE A 99 3.21 -7.84 28.26
N HIS A 100 2.96 -6.54 28.02
CA HIS A 100 2.35 -5.62 28.99
C HIS A 100 1.22 -4.78 28.39
N GLY A 101 0.27 -5.41 27.71
CA GLY A 101 -1.00 -4.75 27.41
C GLY A 101 -1.20 -4.32 25.95
N ARG A 102 -0.26 -4.59 25.02
CA ARG A 102 -0.40 -4.15 23.62
C ARG A 102 -1.64 -4.75 22.95
N LYS A 103 -1.84 -6.06 23.10
CA LYS A 103 -2.98 -6.77 22.51
C LYS A 103 -4.31 -6.22 23.04
N GLU A 104 -4.38 -5.93 24.33
CA GLU A 104 -5.55 -5.39 25.01
C GLU A 104 -5.96 -4.03 24.45
N ARG A 105 -5.00 -3.19 24.03
CA ARG A 105 -5.31 -1.91 23.36
C ARG A 105 -5.96 -2.11 22.00
N PHE A 106 -5.52 -3.12 21.23
CA PHE A 106 -6.20 -3.48 19.98
C PHE A 106 -7.58 -4.10 20.22
N GLU A 107 -7.73 -4.95 21.24
CA GLU A 107 -9.02 -5.52 21.64
C GLU A 107 -10.01 -4.42 22.08
N ALA A 108 -9.55 -3.40 22.80
CA ALA A 108 -10.36 -2.25 23.17
C ALA A 108 -10.88 -1.48 21.95
N LEU A 109 -10.03 -1.27 20.93
CA LEU A 109 -10.46 -0.71 19.65
C LEU A 109 -11.49 -1.62 18.95
N LYS A 110 -11.27 -2.95 18.95
CA LYS A 110 -12.18 -3.93 18.35
C LYS A 110 -13.58 -3.88 18.95
N GLN A 111 -13.69 -3.65 20.26
CA GLN A 111 -14.98 -3.47 20.93
C GLN A 111 -15.78 -2.25 20.41
N ILE A 112 -15.09 -1.23 19.90
CA ILE A 112 -15.72 -0.03 19.34
C ILE A 112 -16.16 -0.28 17.89
N VAL A 113 -15.23 -0.71 17.04
CA VAL A 113 -15.43 -0.79 15.58
C VAL A 113 -16.10 -2.09 15.12
N GLY A 114 -16.10 -3.14 15.94
CA GLY A 114 -16.64 -4.44 15.56
C GLY A 114 -15.94 -5.00 14.31
N ASP A 115 -16.74 -5.54 13.40
CA ASP A 115 -16.26 -6.14 12.14
C ASP A 115 -16.30 -5.16 10.95
N ASP A 116 -16.61 -3.88 11.19
CA ASP A 116 -16.77 -2.87 10.14
C ASP A 116 -15.42 -2.30 9.64
N LEU A 117 -14.31 -2.55 10.34
CA LEU A 117 -12.96 -2.08 10.00
C LEU A 117 -12.19 -3.12 9.15
N ASP A 118 -11.50 -2.67 8.10
CA ASP A 118 -10.76 -3.55 7.18
C ASP A 118 -9.31 -3.78 7.58
N PHE A 119 -8.57 -2.70 7.91
CA PHE A 119 -7.13 -2.82 8.10
C PHE A 119 -6.55 -1.88 9.17
N ILE A 120 -5.37 -2.26 9.67
CA ILE A 120 -4.51 -1.42 10.50
C ILE A 120 -3.24 -1.12 9.71
N TYR A 121 -2.92 0.16 9.62
CA TYR A 121 -1.65 0.65 9.09
C TYR A 121 -0.73 0.98 10.26
N VAL A 122 0.36 0.23 10.42
CA VAL A 122 1.35 0.44 11.47
C VAL A 122 2.48 1.32 10.93
N ASP A 123 2.52 2.57 11.38
CA ASP A 123 3.55 3.53 11.00
C ASP A 123 4.85 3.28 11.75
N VAL A 124 5.99 3.74 11.19
CA VAL A 124 7.33 3.74 11.80
C VAL A 124 7.96 2.36 11.99
N TRP A 125 7.18 1.34 12.35
CA TRP A 125 7.63 -0.01 12.68
C TRP A 125 8.55 -0.61 11.61
N GLY A 126 9.78 -0.93 11.99
CA GLY A 126 10.83 -1.41 11.09
C GLY A 126 12.06 -0.51 11.06
N ASN A 127 11.95 0.75 11.51
CA ASN A 127 13.09 1.67 11.60
C ASN A 127 13.93 1.50 12.89
N GLY A 128 13.51 0.63 13.81
CA GLY A 128 14.21 0.33 15.07
C GLY A 128 14.01 1.35 16.18
N GLN A 129 13.09 2.30 16.03
CA GLN A 129 12.77 3.32 17.03
C GLN A 129 12.33 2.68 18.37
N SER A 130 11.61 1.56 18.31
CA SER A 130 11.10 0.84 19.49
C SER A 130 11.88 -0.40 19.91
N GLY A 131 13.06 -0.63 19.33
CA GLY A 131 13.88 -1.81 19.61
C GLY A 131 13.87 -2.79 18.44
N ASP A 132 13.69 -4.08 18.72
CA ASP A 132 13.66 -5.11 17.69
C ASP A 132 12.34 -5.04 16.89
N ASN A 133 12.46 -4.76 15.59
CA ASN A 133 11.35 -4.79 14.65
C ASN A 133 11.62 -5.78 13.50
N THR A 134 12.47 -6.79 13.74
CA THR A 134 12.76 -7.85 12.77
C THR A 134 11.55 -8.77 12.54
N ALA A 135 11.73 -9.84 11.78
CA ALA A 135 10.64 -10.70 11.31
C ALA A 135 9.79 -11.30 12.45
N TRP A 136 10.40 -11.74 13.56
CA TRP A 136 9.65 -12.37 14.64
C TRP A 136 8.76 -11.38 15.41
N PRO A 137 9.27 -10.24 15.94
CA PRO A 137 8.40 -9.24 16.59
C PRO A 137 7.34 -8.70 15.64
N SER A 138 7.70 -8.50 14.38
CA SER A 138 6.77 -8.07 13.33
C SER A 138 5.61 -9.05 13.13
N HIS A 139 5.90 -10.35 13.09
CA HIS A 139 4.87 -11.37 12.94
C HIS A 139 3.96 -11.45 14.18
N GLN A 140 4.50 -11.23 15.40
CA GLN A 140 3.65 -11.16 16.60
C GLN A 140 2.70 -9.97 16.54
N LEU A 141 3.18 -8.78 16.15
CA LEU A 141 2.34 -7.60 15.99
C LEU A 141 1.27 -7.80 14.90
N ALA A 142 1.66 -8.35 13.75
CA ALA A 142 0.71 -8.66 12.68
C ALA A 142 -0.34 -9.68 13.14
N LYS A 143 0.06 -10.70 13.91
CA LYS A 143 -0.85 -11.68 14.48
C LYS A 143 -1.85 -11.07 15.46
N GLU A 144 -1.43 -10.17 16.35
CA GLU A 144 -2.33 -9.45 17.26
C GLU A 144 -3.43 -8.71 16.49
N ILE A 145 -3.09 -8.12 15.34
CA ILE A 145 -4.02 -7.40 14.45
C ILE A 145 -4.90 -8.38 13.65
N ASN A 146 -4.31 -9.40 13.04
CA ASN A 146 -5.02 -10.36 12.20
C ASN A 146 -5.97 -11.26 12.99
N ASP A 147 -5.63 -11.62 14.22
CA ASP A 147 -6.52 -12.39 15.12
C ASP A 147 -7.82 -11.62 15.44
N LEU A 148 -7.83 -10.28 15.27
CA LEU A 148 -9.02 -9.43 15.41
C LEU A 148 -9.78 -9.22 14.10
N GLY A 149 -9.34 -9.87 13.02
CA GLY A 149 -9.98 -9.84 11.70
C GLY A 149 -9.52 -8.69 10.80
N TRP A 150 -8.48 -7.95 11.18
CA TRP A 150 -7.99 -6.82 10.39
C TRP A 150 -6.77 -7.21 9.55
N ARG A 151 -6.73 -6.72 8.32
CA ARG A 151 -5.55 -6.79 7.45
C ARG A 151 -4.46 -5.84 7.96
N VAL A 152 -3.20 -6.12 7.61
CA VAL A 152 -2.05 -5.30 7.99
C VAL A 152 -1.47 -4.56 6.78
N GLY A 153 -1.18 -3.28 6.97
CA GLY A 153 -0.32 -2.46 6.12
C GLY A 153 0.77 -1.79 6.95
N VAL A 154 1.89 -1.42 6.32
CA VAL A 154 3.04 -0.80 7.01
C VAL A 154 3.67 0.31 6.19
N GLU A 155 4.53 1.09 6.80
CA GLU A 155 5.20 2.21 6.15
C GLU A 155 6.22 1.77 5.09
N TRP A 156 7.19 0.95 5.51
CA TRP A 156 8.40 0.66 4.73
C TRP A 156 8.18 -0.41 3.66
N GLY A 157 8.81 -0.22 2.48
CA GLY A 157 8.78 -1.22 1.40
C GLY A 157 9.36 -2.58 1.79
N HIS A 158 10.30 -2.63 2.74
CA HIS A 158 10.89 -3.87 3.27
C HIS A 158 10.13 -4.45 4.48
N GLY A 159 9.13 -3.72 5.00
CA GLY A 159 8.46 -4.06 6.25
C GLY A 159 7.50 -5.23 6.08
N MET A 160 7.50 -6.13 7.08
CA MET A 160 6.51 -7.19 7.27
C MET A 160 6.17 -7.99 5.99
N GLU A 161 7.17 -8.48 5.26
CA GLU A 161 6.94 -9.21 3.99
C GLU A 161 5.90 -10.34 4.14
N TYR A 162 5.96 -11.07 5.25
CA TYR A 162 5.13 -12.24 5.48
C TYR A 162 3.62 -11.92 5.59
N ASP A 163 3.28 -10.85 6.30
CA ASP A 163 1.90 -10.57 6.73
C ASP A 163 1.28 -9.32 6.06
N SER A 164 2.11 -8.34 5.66
CA SER A 164 1.60 -7.07 5.13
C SER A 164 1.11 -7.20 3.69
N THR A 165 0.04 -6.47 3.41
CA THR A 165 -0.62 -6.39 2.10
C THR A 165 -0.48 -5.02 1.44
N PHE A 166 0.04 -4.02 2.16
CA PHE A 166 0.19 -2.65 1.68
C PHE A 166 1.40 -1.97 2.33
N GLN A 167 2.20 -1.28 1.51
CA GLN A 167 3.44 -0.66 1.91
C GLN A 167 3.41 0.77 1.41
N HIS A 168 3.33 1.74 2.32
CA HIS A 168 3.13 3.14 1.94
C HIS A 168 4.26 3.67 1.06
N TRP A 169 5.52 3.34 1.35
CA TRP A 169 6.67 3.77 0.55
C TRP A 169 6.85 3.00 -0.78
N ALA A 170 6.13 1.88 -0.95
CA ALA A 170 6.00 1.20 -2.23
C ALA A 170 4.88 1.81 -3.08
N ALA A 171 3.75 2.13 -2.45
CA ALA A 171 2.55 2.68 -3.07
C ALA A 171 2.70 4.16 -3.44
N ASP A 172 3.18 5.01 -2.53
CA ASP A 172 3.54 6.38 -2.87
C ASP A 172 4.97 6.39 -3.43
N LEU A 173 5.03 6.48 -4.76
CA LEU A 173 6.26 6.42 -5.52
C LEU A 173 7.19 7.61 -5.23
N THR A 174 6.72 8.68 -4.60
CA THR A 174 7.51 9.89 -4.33
C THR A 174 8.37 9.81 -3.06
N TYR A 175 8.07 8.90 -2.12
CA TYR A 175 8.81 8.82 -0.85
C TYR A 175 10.21 8.24 -0.99
N GLY A 176 11.18 8.78 -0.25
CA GLY A 176 12.52 8.24 -0.20
C GLY A 176 13.25 8.24 -1.55
N SER A 177 14.23 7.35 -1.67
CA SER A 177 15.01 7.15 -2.88
C SER A 177 14.65 5.81 -3.53
N TYR A 178 15.26 5.52 -4.69
CA TYR A 178 15.17 4.22 -5.36
C TYR A 178 15.52 3.00 -4.45
N GLN A 179 16.27 3.21 -3.36
CA GLN A 179 16.64 2.15 -2.40
C GLN A 179 15.52 1.77 -1.44
N ASN A 180 14.50 2.63 -1.29
CA ASN A 180 13.46 2.50 -0.26
C ASN A 180 12.08 2.25 -0.86
N LYS A 181 12.03 1.63 -2.04
CA LYS A 181 10.79 1.31 -2.76
C LYS A 181 10.28 -0.08 -2.40
N GLY A 182 9.26 -0.54 -3.11
CA GLY A 182 8.72 -1.89 -2.97
C GLY A 182 9.71 -3.00 -3.32
N ILE A 183 9.26 -4.23 -3.14
CA ILE A 183 10.03 -5.45 -3.33
C ILE A 183 10.45 -5.57 -4.81
N ASN A 184 11.74 -5.40 -5.07
CA ASN A 184 12.35 -5.64 -6.37
C ASN A 184 12.80 -7.10 -6.49
N SER A 185 11.83 -8.00 -6.67
CA SER A 185 12.07 -9.43 -6.88
C SER A 185 11.02 -10.00 -7.83
N GLU A 186 11.49 -10.52 -8.97
CA GLU A 186 10.63 -11.22 -9.92
C GLU A 186 9.91 -12.39 -9.25
N VAL A 187 10.63 -13.21 -8.48
CA VAL A 187 10.07 -14.39 -7.79
C VAL A 187 8.97 -13.99 -6.81
N ALA A 188 9.21 -12.98 -5.97
CA ALA A 188 8.20 -12.54 -5.01
C ALA A 188 6.96 -11.98 -5.72
N ARG A 189 7.16 -11.17 -6.78
CA ARG A 189 6.06 -10.57 -7.54
C ARG A 189 5.30 -11.61 -8.36
N PHE A 190 5.98 -12.58 -8.96
CA PHE A 190 5.37 -13.73 -9.62
C PHE A 190 4.38 -14.44 -8.69
N LEU A 191 4.83 -14.77 -7.47
CA LEU A 191 4.01 -15.50 -6.50
C LEU A 191 2.85 -14.66 -5.97
N ARG A 192 3.07 -13.37 -5.71
CA ARG A 192 2.19 -12.58 -4.84
C ARG A 192 1.65 -11.28 -5.43
N ASN A 193 1.86 -10.98 -6.72
CA ASN A 193 1.39 -9.72 -7.33
C ASN A 193 -0.09 -9.41 -7.00
N HIS A 194 -0.94 -10.45 -7.05
CA HIS A 194 -2.37 -10.39 -6.77
C HIS A 194 -2.75 -10.22 -5.29
N GLN A 195 -1.80 -10.32 -4.36
CA GLN A 195 -2.06 -10.38 -2.92
C GLN A 195 -1.73 -9.07 -2.18
N LYS A 196 -0.90 -8.21 -2.77
CA LYS A 196 -0.34 -7.06 -2.06
C LYS A 196 0.05 -5.91 -2.98
N ASP A 197 0.01 -4.70 -2.45
CA ASP A 197 0.54 -3.47 -3.07
C ASP A 197 1.89 -3.12 -2.43
N SER A 198 2.89 -3.93 -2.77
CA SER A 198 4.24 -3.88 -2.16
C SER A 198 5.35 -3.80 -3.20
N TRP A 199 5.00 -3.50 -4.45
CA TRP A 199 5.88 -3.66 -5.60
C TRP A 199 6.50 -2.34 -6.04
N VAL A 200 7.57 -2.44 -6.83
CA VAL A 200 8.10 -1.30 -7.55
C VAL A 200 7.10 -0.90 -8.64
N GLY A 201 6.56 0.33 -8.55
CA GLY A 201 5.71 0.95 -9.57
C GLY A 201 6.50 1.79 -10.58
N ASN A 202 5.80 2.34 -11.57
CA ASN A 202 6.42 3.11 -12.65
C ASN A 202 6.88 4.50 -12.19
N TYR A 203 8.17 4.64 -11.93
CA TYR A 203 8.83 5.90 -11.61
C TYR A 203 10.20 5.98 -12.30
N PRO A 204 10.25 6.32 -13.61
CA PRO A 204 11.43 6.14 -14.46
C PRO A 204 12.71 6.80 -13.95
N LYS A 205 12.61 7.86 -13.13
CA LYS A 205 13.76 8.51 -12.48
C LYS A 205 14.57 7.54 -11.61
N TYR A 206 13.96 6.48 -11.08
CA TYR A 206 14.63 5.46 -10.28
C TYR A 206 15.28 4.35 -11.10
N SER A 207 15.02 4.29 -12.42
CA SER A 207 15.63 3.33 -13.35
C SER A 207 15.34 1.86 -12.98
N GLY A 208 15.96 0.92 -13.69
CA GLY A 208 15.79 -0.53 -13.49
C GLY A 208 14.31 -0.94 -13.46
N ALA A 209 13.91 -1.66 -12.39
CA ALA A 209 12.53 -2.14 -12.19
C ALA A 209 11.46 -1.03 -12.13
N ALA A 210 11.85 0.22 -11.87
CA ALA A 210 10.91 1.34 -11.81
C ALA A 210 10.67 1.99 -13.18
N ASP A 211 11.43 1.62 -14.22
CA ASP A 211 11.21 2.15 -15.56
C ASP A 211 10.22 1.28 -16.34
N PHE A 212 8.94 1.59 -16.14
CA PHE A 212 7.80 0.96 -16.79
C PHE A 212 7.68 -0.56 -16.55
N PRO A 213 7.45 -1.02 -15.30
CA PRO A 213 7.17 -2.42 -15.01
C PRO A 213 5.88 -2.90 -15.71
N LEU A 214 5.93 -4.07 -16.36
CA LEU A 214 4.80 -4.62 -17.14
C LEU A 214 3.59 -4.95 -16.29
N LEU A 215 3.74 -5.23 -15.00
CA LEU A 215 2.62 -5.43 -14.09
C LEU A 215 2.07 -4.11 -13.52
N GLY A 216 2.59 -2.96 -13.94
CA GLY A 216 2.28 -1.67 -13.34
C GLY A 216 2.78 -1.62 -11.90
N GLY A 217 1.91 -1.21 -10.99
CA GLY A 217 2.20 -1.02 -9.58
C GLY A 217 1.42 0.18 -9.09
N TYR A 218 0.84 0.06 -7.90
CA TYR A 218 -0.03 1.11 -7.34
C TYR A 218 0.75 2.43 -7.21
N ASP A 219 0.19 3.53 -7.70
CA ASP A 219 0.76 4.87 -7.59
C ASP A 219 -0.18 5.73 -6.75
N MET A 220 0.06 5.81 -5.45
CA MET A 220 -0.85 6.47 -4.53
C MET A 220 -0.78 8.00 -4.67
N LYS A 221 -1.96 8.62 -4.75
CA LYS A 221 -2.19 10.06 -4.56
C LYS A 221 -3.29 10.28 -3.54
N ASP A 222 -3.43 11.52 -3.11
CA ASP A 222 -4.37 11.94 -2.07
C ASP A 222 -5.00 13.28 -2.42
N PHE A 223 -6.20 13.54 -1.90
CA PHE A 223 -6.85 14.84 -2.02
C PHE A 223 -7.49 15.33 -0.70
N GLU A 224 -7.34 14.56 0.38
CA GLU A 224 -7.98 14.83 1.68
C GLU A 224 -6.99 15.37 2.72
N GLY A 225 -5.91 16.03 2.27
CA GLY A 225 -5.03 16.84 3.11
C GLY A 225 -3.68 16.22 3.48
N TRP A 226 -3.42 14.94 3.19
CA TRP A 226 -2.12 14.32 3.47
C TRP A 226 -0.99 15.08 2.75
N GLN A 227 0.03 15.52 3.50
CA GLN A 227 1.09 16.43 3.02
C GLN A 227 0.58 17.69 2.30
N GLY A 228 -0.62 18.17 2.63
CA GLY A 228 -1.26 19.30 1.95
C GLY A 228 -1.84 18.99 0.58
N ARG A 229 -1.84 17.71 0.14
CA ARG A 229 -2.41 17.28 -1.15
C ARG A 229 -3.93 17.39 -1.11
N ASN A 230 -4.49 18.15 -2.05
CA ASN A 230 -5.93 18.43 -2.13
C ASN A 230 -6.49 18.48 -3.57
N ASP A 231 -5.72 18.02 -4.55
CA ASP A 231 -6.13 18.02 -5.96
C ASP A 231 -6.90 16.74 -6.31
N TYR A 232 -8.22 16.80 -6.14
CA TYR A 232 -9.14 15.71 -6.51
C TYR A 232 -9.04 15.32 -7.99
N SER A 233 -8.81 16.28 -8.89
CA SER A 233 -8.76 15.99 -10.33
C SER A 233 -7.50 15.21 -10.68
N ALA A 234 -6.35 15.58 -10.11
CA ALA A 234 -5.11 14.83 -10.25
C ALA A 234 -5.21 13.44 -9.64
N TYR A 235 -5.86 13.30 -8.48
CA TYR A 235 -6.14 12.02 -7.83
C TYR A 235 -6.93 11.08 -8.75
N ILE A 236 -8.09 11.51 -9.27
CA ILE A 236 -8.91 10.69 -10.16
C ILE A 236 -8.17 10.37 -11.47
N LYS A 237 -7.47 11.35 -12.06
CA LYS A 237 -6.70 11.12 -13.29
C LYS A 237 -5.61 10.07 -13.09
N ASN A 238 -4.96 10.05 -11.92
CA ASN A 238 -3.97 9.04 -11.58
C ASN A 238 -4.56 7.63 -11.54
N ILE A 239 -5.71 7.47 -10.88
CA ILE A 239 -6.43 6.19 -10.81
C ILE A 239 -6.64 5.59 -12.20
N PHE A 240 -7.14 6.37 -13.15
CA PHE A 240 -7.39 5.87 -14.51
C PHE A 240 -6.11 5.68 -15.33
N ASN A 241 -5.06 6.48 -15.10
CA ASN A 241 -3.77 6.33 -15.78
C ASN A 241 -3.00 5.08 -15.35
N VAL A 242 -3.03 4.73 -14.06
CA VAL A 242 -2.09 3.76 -13.47
C VAL A 242 -2.82 2.65 -12.73
N ASP A 243 -3.72 3.01 -11.82
CA ASP A 243 -4.24 2.06 -10.84
C ASP A 243 -5.28 1.12 -11.45
N VAL A 244 -6.15 1.58 -12.35
CA VAL A 244 -7.15 0.72 -13.02
C VAL A 244 -6.48 -0.43 -13.78
N PRO A 245 -5.50 -0.21 -14.67
CA PRO A 245 -4.75 -1.31 -15.29
C PRO A 245 -3.98 -2.18 -14.30
N THR A 246 -3.39 -1.58 -13.25
CA THR A 246 -2.66 -2.35 -12.21
C THR A 246 -3.61 -3.29 -11.47
N LYS A 247 -4.76 -2.79 -11.03
CA LYS A 247 -5.78 -3.58 -10.31
C LYS A 247 -6.45 -4.60 -11.23
N PHE A 248 -6.66 -4.29 -12.51
CA PHE A 248 -7.13 -5.27 -13.48
C PHE A 248 -6.21 -6.51 -13.50
N LEU A 249 -4.89 -6.31 -13.57
CA LEU A 249 -3.92 -7.42 -13.58
C LEU A 249 -3.89 -8.20 -12.27
N GLN A 250 -4.21 -7.58 -11.13
CA GLN A 250 -4.28 -8.27 -9.83
C GLN A 250 -5.49 -9.23 -9.70
N HIS A 251 -6.46 -9.22 -10.63
CA HIS A 251 -7.52 -10.23 -10.69
C HIS A 251 -7.03 -11.57 -11.30
N TYR A 252 -5.77 -11.63 -11.72
CA TYR A 252 -5.14 -12.79 -12.34
C TYR A 252 -3.84 -13.14 -11.60
N LYS A 253 -3.47 -14.42 -11.56
CA LYS A 253 -2.21 -14.92 -11.00
C LYS A 253 -1.18 -15.02 -12.11
N VAL A 254 0.07 -14.63 -11.85
CA VAL A 254 1.15 -14.73 -12.83
C VAL A 254 1.49 -16.21 -13.05
N MET A 255 1.60 -16.61 -14.32
CA MET A 255 1.86 -17.98 -14.74
C MET A 255 3.19 -18.12 -15.47
N ARG A 256 3.65 -17.07 -16.14
CA ARG A 256 4.94 -17.04 -16.84
C ARG A 256 5.46 -15.61 -16.93
N ILE A 257 6.75 -15.45 -16.72
CA ILE A 257 7.52 -14.23 -17.05
C ILE A 257 8.56 -14.65 -18.09
N VAL A 258 8.73 -13.84 -19.13
CA VAL A 258 9.77 -13.99 -20.15
C VAL A 258 10.57 -12.71 -20.18
N ASP A 259 11.86 -12.84 -19.87
CA ASP A 259 12.81 -11.74 -19.88
C ASP A 259 13.31 -11.42 -21.28
N GLY A 260 13.77 -10.18 -21.43
CA GLY A 260 14.51 -9.73 -22.59
C GLY A 260 16.02 -9.91 -22.45
N GLU A 261 16.74 -9.28 -23.36
CA GLU A 261 18.19 -9.10 -23.28
C GLU A 261 18.55 -7.93 -22.34
N PRO A 262 19.70 -7.98 -21.64
CA PRO A 262 20.17 -6.89 -20.81
C PRO A 262 20.29 -5.55 -21.57
N VAL A 263 19.81 -4.48 -20.94
CA VAL A 263 19.93 -3.10 -21.42
C VAL A 263 20.82 -2.27 -20.48
N LYS A 264 21.50 -1.26 -21.04
CA LYS A 264 22.26 -0.27 -20.28
C LYS A 264 21.35 0.86 -19.84
N MET A 265 21.19 1.05 -18.55
CA MET A 265 20.42 2.17 -17.97
C MET A 265 21.31 3.04 -17.07
N THR A 266 20.83 4.23 -16.72
CA THR A 266 21.50 5.08 -15.73
C THR A 266 20.69 5.09 -14.43
N ALA A 267 21.32 4.72 -13.32
CA ALA A 267 20.76 4.82 -11.98
C ALA A 267 21.80 5.51 -11.08
N ASN A 268 21.40 6.56 -10.35
CA ASN A 268 22.30 7.28 -9.44
C ASN A 268 23.62 7.78 -10.09
N GLY A 269 23.56 8.19 -11.35
CA GLY A 269 24.75 8.63 -12.09
C GLY A 269 25.73 7.52 -12.47
N GLN A 270 25.33 6.25 -12.29
CA GLN A 270 26.09 5.08 -12.69
C GLN A 270 25.34 4.33 -13.79
N THR A 271 26.10 3.80 -14.76
CA THR A 271 25.56 2.86 -15.74
C THR A 271 25.34 1.50 -15.07
N ILE A 272 24.15 0.94 -15.23
CA ILE A 272 23.77 -0.39 -14.76
C ILE A 272 23.38 -1.27 -15.94
N ASP A 273 23.58 -2.58 -15.79
CA ASP A 273 22.96 -3.60 -16.63
C ASP A 273 21.63 -4.03 -15.99
N TRP A 274 20.53 -3.91 -16.72
CA TRP A 274 19.21 -4.31 -16.28
C TRP A 274 18.60 -5.29 -17.28
N THR A 275 18.08 -6.41 -16.81
CA THR A 275 17.32 -7.35 -17.66
C THR A 275 15.84 -7.09 -17.43
N PRO A 276 15.10 -6.54 -18.40
CA PRO A 276 13.67 -6.25 -18.24
C PRO A 276 12.80 -7.46 -18.56
N GLU A 277 11.66 -7.54 -17.90
CA GLU A 277 10.60 -8.43 -18.34
C GLU A 277 9.99 -7.92 -19.66
N MET A 278 9.85 -8.82 -20.62
CA MET A 278 9.31 -8.55 -21.96
C MET A 278 7.90 -9.07 -22.15
N GLN A 279 7.55 -10.16 -21.46
CA GLN A 279 6.20 -10.69 -21.45
C GLN A 279 5.83 -11.25 -20.08
N VAL A 280 4.61 -10.99 -19.64
CA VAL A 280 4.01 -11.60 -18.45
C VAL A 280 2.65 -12.20 -18.82
N ASP A 281 2.51 -13.50 -18.60
CA ASP A 281 1.24 -14.20 -18.79
C ASP A 281 0.59 -14.44 -17.43
N LEU A 282 -0.71 -14.17 -17.33
CA LEU A 282 -1.51 -14.33 -16.13
C LEU A 282 -2.77 -15.12 -16.44
N GLN A 283 -3.32 -15.78 -15.41
CA GLN A 283 -4.56 -16.54 -15.51
C GLN A 283 -5.42 -16.38 -14.24
N ASN A 284 -6.74 -16.33 -14.39
CA ASN A 284 -7.69 -16.39 -13.28
C ASN A 284 -8.28 -17.81 -13.11
N GLU A 285 -9.07 -18.02 -12.06
CA GLU A 285 -9.66 -19.34 -11.77
C GLU A 285 -10.75 -19.75 -12.77
N ALA A 286 -11.34 -18.79 -13.50
CA ALA A 286 -12.28 -19.05 -14.59
C ALA A 286 -11.58 -19.54 -15.88
N GLY A 287 -10.25 -19.45 -15.94
CA GLY A 287 -9.43 -19.87 -17.07
C GLY A 287 -9.12 -18.76 -18.08
N ASP A 288 -9.60 -17.53 -17.85
CA ASP A 288 -9.25 -16.37 -18.68
C ASP A 288 -7.75 -16.12 -18.63
N GLN A 289 -7.17 -15.84 -19.80
CA GLN A 289 -5.74 -15.62 -19.97
C GLN A 289 -5.47 -14.17 -20.31
N VAL A 290 -4.54 -13.56 -19.59
CA VAL A 290 -4.03 -12.22 -19.87
C VAL A 290 -2.57 -12.31 -20.28
N THR A 291 -2.23 -11.67 -21.39
CA THR A 291 -0.85 -11.55 -21.86
C THR A 291 -0.46 -10.09 -21.90
N VAL A 292 0.57 -9.72 -21.16
CA VAL A 292 1.15 -8.37 -21.15
C VAL A 292 2.49 -8.39 -21.85
N LYS A 293 2.72 -7.53 -22.85
CA LYS A 293 3.99 -7.48 -23.60
C LYS A 293 4.55 -6.08 -23.64
N ARG A 294 5.85 -5.94 -23.37
CA ARG A 294 6.61 -4.72 -23.68
C ARG A 294 6.74 -4.61 -25.19
N LYS A 295 6.59 -3.42 -25.75
CA LYS A 295 6.64 -3.25 -27.21
C LYS A 295 8.05 -3.29 -27.78
N SER A 296 9.06 -2.93 -26.99
CA SER A 296 10.46 -2.96 -27.41
C SER A 296 11.39 -3.29 -26.24
N ASN A 297 12.47 -4.02 -26.54
CA ASN A 297 13.59 -4.21 -25.62
C ASN A 297 14.72 -3.18 -25.87
N ASP A 298 14.57 -2.28 -26.84
CA ASP A 298 15.58 -1.28 -27.17
C ASP A 298 15.40 -0.02 -26.31
N TYR A 299 16.11 0.01 -25.18
CA TYR A 299 16.09 1.14 -24.25
C TYR A 299 16.77 2.40 -24.81
N GLU A 300 17.77 2.25 -25.69
CA GLU A 300 18.59 3.36 -26.18
C GLU A 300 17.91 4.09 -27.35
N ASN A 301 17.34 3.35 -28.29
CA ASN A 301 16.83 3.91 -29.55
C ASN A 301 15.30 3.90 -29.65
N ASP A 302 14.58 3.21 -28.76
CA ASP A 302 13.11 3.08 -28.81
C ASP A 302 12.46 3.19 -27.42
N ILE A 303 12.88 4.20 -26.66
CA ILE A 303 12.46 4.41 -25.26
C ILE A 303 10.94 4.53 -25.09
N ASP A 304 10.22 5.05 -26.09
CA ASP A 304 8.77 5.19 -26.03
C ASP A 304 8.08 3.83 -26.07
N ASN A 305 8.53 2.88 -26.90
CA ASN A 305 8.00 1.52 -26.92
C ASN A 305 8.58 0.65 -25.80
N TYR A 306 9.79 0.93 -25.33
CA TYR A 306 10.29 0.35 -24.08
C TYR A 306 9.34 0.72 -22.94
N ARG A 307 8.90 1.99 -22.86
CA ARG A 307 7.91 2.50 -21.89
C ARG A 307 6.46 2.33 -22.35
N SER A 308 6.18 1.28 -23.10
CA SER A 308 4.85 0.96 -23.59
C SER A 308 4.59 -0.54 -23.53
N ARG A 309 3.31 -0.91 -23.39
CA ARG A 309 2.87 -2.30 -23.39
C ARG A 309 1.59 -2.50 -24.15
N THR A 310 1.34 -3.73 -24.56
CA THR A 310 0.01 -4.23 -24.91
C THR A 310 -0.49 -5.13 -23.79
N ILE A 311 -1.81 -5.16 -23.57
CA ILE A 311 -2.49 -6.18 -22.76
C ILE A 311 -3.54 -6.83 -23.64
N GLU A 312 -3.46 -8.15 -23.76
CA GLU A 312 -4.45 -8.99 -24.41
C GLU A 312 -5.21 -9.79 -23.37
N LEU A 313 -6.55 -9.83 -23.45
CA LEU A 313 -7.41 -10.74 -22.70
C LEU A 313 -8.00 -11.76 -23.67
N ASN A 314 -7.75 -13.05 -23.44
CA ASN A 314 -8.21 -14.15 -24.29
C ASN A 314 -7.90 -13.91 -25.79
N GLY A 315 -6.70 -13.39 -26.08
CA GLY A 315 -6.21 -13.08 -27.43
C GLY A 315 -6.77 -11.79 -28.04
N ARG A 316 -7.54 -10.98 -27.29
CA ARG A 316 -8.04 -9.67 -27.75
C ARG A 316 -7.33 -8.53 -27.04
N THR A 317 -6.78 -7.58 -27.79
CA THR A 317 -6.16 -6.39 -27.23
C THR A 317 -7.18 -5.55 -26.47
N VAL A 318 -6.92 -5.31 -25.19
CA VAL A 318 -7.73 -4.47 -24.29
C VAL A 318 -6.98 -3.23 -23.81
N LEU A 319 -5.64 -3.21 -23.92
CA LEU A 319 -4.80 -2.02 -23.71
C LEU A 319 -3.70 -1.99 -24.76
N ASP A 320 -3.44 -0.80 -25.31
CA ASP A 320 -2.32 -0.54 -26.20
C ASP A 320 -1.70 0.84 -25.88
N GLY A 321 -0.52 0.81 -25.28
CA GLY A 321 0.19 1.99 -24.80
C GLY A 321 -0.58 2.75 -23.73
N ASP A 322 -1.00 3.97 -24.06
CA ASP A 322 -1.67 4.90 -23.15
C ASP A 322 -3.22 4.84 -23.22
N SER A 323 -3.76 3.91 -24.02
CA SER A 323 -5.20 3.77 -24.24
C SER A 323 -5.69 2.37 -23.93
N TYR A 324 -6.89 2.27 -23.37
CA TYR A 324 -7.50 0.98 -23.08
C TYR A 324 -9.03 0.99 -23.18
N LEU A 325 -9.56 -0.22 -23.33
CA LEU A 325 -10.97 -0.57 -23.15
C LEU A 325 -11.00 -1.87 -22.32
N LEU A 326 -10.86 -1.72 -21.00
CA LEU A 326 -10.71 -2.84 -20.07
C LEU A 326 -12.08 -3.35 -19.61
N PRO A 327 -12.37 -4.65 -19.73
CA PRO A 327 -13.54 -5.23 -19.11
C PRO A 327 -13.39 -5.26 -17.59
N TRP A 328 -14.44 -4.83 -16.90
CA TRP A 328 -14.49 -4.78 -15.45
C TRP A 328 -15.73 -5.49 -14.95
N ASN A 329 -15.60 -6.80 -14.76
CA ASN A 329 -16.71 -7.70 -14.44
C ASN A 329 -16.77 -7.98 -12.93
N TRP A 330 -16.36 -7.02 -12.11
CA TRP A 330 -16.43 -7.11 -10.66
C TRP A 330 -17.09 -5.87 -10.08
N ASP A 331 -17.93 -6.07 -9.06
CA ASP A 331 -18.49 -4.98 -8.28
C ASP A 331 -17.41 -4.32 -7.39
N ALA A 332 -17.81 -3.34 -6.59
CA ALA A 332 -16.88 -2.62 -5.71
C ALA A 332 -16.28 -3.51 -4.59
N ASN A 333 -16.88 -4.68 -4.32
CA ASN A 333 -16.43 -5.67 -3.33
C ASN A 333 -15.72 -6.87 -3.98
N GLY A 334 -15.46 -6.83 -5.29
CA GLY A 334 -14.77 -7.91 -6.02
C GLY A 334 -15.67 -9.09 -6.41
N GLN A 335 -17.00 -8.99 -6.23
CA GLN A 335 -17.92 -10.05 -6.65
C GLN A 335 -18.18 -9.98 -8.16
N PRO A 336 -18.31 -11.13 -8.86
CA PRO A 336 -18.58 -11.14 -10.29
C PRO A 336 -19.88 -10.40 -10.66
N LEU A 337 -19.81 -9.56 -11.68
CA LEU A 337 -20.97 -8.97 -12.35
C LEU A 337 -21.47 -9.93 -13.44
N THR A 338 -22.78 -9.96 -13.67
CA THR A 338 -23.40 -10.82 -14.69
C THR A 338 -24.41 -10.05 -15.53
N GLY A 339 -24.48 -10.34 -16.82
CA GLY A 339 -25.47 -9.77 -17.74
C GLY A 339 -25.31 -8.25 -17.87
N ASP A 340 -26.42 -7.51 -17.77
CA ASP A 340 -26.47 -6.07 -18.05
C ASP A 340 -25.66 -5.19 -17.08
N ASN A 341 -25.08 -5.77 -16.02
CA ASN A 341 -24.20 -5.07 -15.09
C ASN A 341 -22.72 -5.09 -15.50
N GLU A 342 -22.33 -5.97 -16.44
CA GLU A 342 -20.99 -5.98 -17.00
C GLU A 342 -20.67 -4.64 -17.68
N LYS A 343 -19.41 -4.21 -17.59
CA LYS A 343 -19.00 -2.88 -18.07
C LYS A 343 -17.57 -2.89 -18.58
N LEU A 344 -17.27 -1.87 -19.37
CA LEU A 344 -15.92 -1.58 -19.85
C LEU A 344 -15.51 -0.20 -19.34
N TYR A 345 -14.26 -0.06 -18.89
CA TYR A 345 -13.65 1.25 -18.69
C TYR A 345 -12.84 1.63 -19.93
N HIS A 346 -13.16 2.80 -20.49
CA HIS A 346 -12.37 3.41 -21.55
C HIS A 346 -11.54 4.56 -20.99
N TRP A 347 -10.27 4.62 -21.40
CA TRP A 347 -9.39 5.75 -21.13
C TRP A 347 -8.39 5.91 -22.27
N ASN A 348 -8.14 7.16 -22.66
CA ASN A 348 -7.05 7.54 -23.55
C ASN A 348 -6.37 8.77 -22.96
N LYS A 349 -5.13 8.62 -22.51
CA LYS A 349 -4.38 9.69 -21.83
C LYS A 349 -4.18 10.94 -22.69
N LYS A 350 -4.09 10.77 -24.02
CA LYS A 350 -3.85 11.86 -24.99
C LYS A 350 -5.15 12.40 -25.60
N GLY A 351 -6.26 11.65 -25.45
CA GLY A 351 -7.49 11.89 -26.20
C GLY A 351 -7.35 11.55 -27.69
N GLY A 352 -8.47 11.49 -28.40
CA GLY A 352 -8.54 11.22 -29.83
C GLY A 352 -8.95 9.80 -30.21
#